data_AF-A0A7S2DPH1-F1
#
_entry.id   AF-A0A7S2DPH1-F1
#
_cell.length_a   1.000
_cell.length_b   1.000
_cell.length_c   1.000
_cell.angle_alpha   90.00
_cell.angle_beta   90.00
_cell.angle_gamma   90.00
#
_symmetry.space_group_name_H-M   'P 1'
#
loop_
_entity.id
_entity.type
_entity.pdbx_description
1 polymer ?
#
loop_
_entity_poly.entity_id
_entity_poly.type
_entity_poly.pdbx_seq_one_letter_code
_entity_poly.pdbx_strand_id
1 'polypeptide(L)'
;ADLRSTTASNRAVEGLTMALCVLLQTKNTEKGTTINRTKVTNIDESEQGKGGFGGDRAEGDDSPEPQILVDACHGLDLLTRASDPLVIDIIISTGALNDLAHYAKGTDNISVSTAMTRVLGNISGAAADSVTMQVAQVAETNGLLSKLGAALVLDGTDSHLPTLKKEVCWLFSNIAASPTGSRILVAKPHGPSIVANLVDLLDQATWHIKREALFVVSNLVMRLPSSGLRLVVDYGAVPPLCAILTLNDADAIAAVLRALRSILQLSVNEFGCEYLRGVVEQSGAVEHLVDLQAHPNEQIYTEALELLEKFLGDEEANVDPVNMDEPNVFQKSAEKASDARITGENQNPNLMV
;
A
#
# COMPACT_ATOMS: atom_id res chain seq x y z
N ALA A 1 4.03 29.83 -4.15
CA ALA A 1 4.70 30.69 -5.16
C ALA A 1 5.82 29.90 -5.83
N ASP A 2 6.59 29.13 -5.06
CA ASP A 2 7.72 28.29 -5.54
C ASP A 2 7.34 27.18 -6.52
N LEU A 3 6.08 26.76 -6.54
CA LEU A 3 5.60 25.78 -7.51
C LEU A 3 5.44 26.37 -8.94
N ARG A 4 5.30 27.68 -9.17
CA ARG A 4 4.79 28.18 -10.47
C ARG A 4 5.71 28.05 -11.71
N SER A 5 6.90 27.44 -11.62
CA SER A 5 7.91 27.46 -12.69
C SER A 5 7.78 26.34 -13.74
N THR A 6 6.94 25.32 -13.55
CA THR A 6 6.78 24.20 -14.51
C THR A 6 5.30 23.80 -14.71
N THR A 7 4.95 23.26 -15.88
CA THR A 7 3.57 22.87 -16.26
C THR A 7 2.94 21.84 -15.34
N ALA A 8 3.72 20.85 -14.86
CA ALA A 8 3.35 19.89 -13.81
C ALA A 8 2.80 20.57 -12.56
N SER A 9 3.45 21.67 -12.24
CA SER A 9 3.28 22.37 -11.01
C SER A 9 2.02 23.21 -11.01
N ASN A 10 1.56 23.67 -12.18
CA ASN A 10 0.28 24.36 -12.27
C ASN A 10 -0.89 23.45 -11.91
N ARG A 11 -0.91 22.19 -12.37
CA ARG A 11 -1.99 21.24 -12.02
C ARG A 11 -1.88 20.72 -10.59
N ALA A 12 -0.68 20.42 -10.10
CA ALA A 12 -0.50 20.06 -8.69
C ALA A 12 -0.88 21.22 -7.77
N VAL A 13 -0.52 22.47 -8.11
CA VAL A 13 -0.95 23.69 -7.40
C VAL A 13 -2.46 23.88 -7.51
N GLU A 14 -3.07 23.68 -8.67
CA GLU A 14 -4.52 23.75 -8.84
C GLU A 14 -5.23 22.71 -7.98
N GLY A 15 -4.75 21.46 -7.96
CA GLY A 15 -5.28 20.39 -7.11
C GLY A 15 -5.14 20.71 -5.62
N LEU A 16 -3.96 21.15 -5.19
CA LEU A 16 -3.71 21.61 -3.82
C LEU A 16 -4.60 22.81 -3.46
N THR A 17 -4.73 23.78 -4.36
CA THR A 17 -5.53 25.00 -4.15
C THR A 17 -7.01 24.65 -4.08
N MET A 18 -7.52 23.79 -4.97
CA MET A 18 -8.91 23.35 -4.97
C MET A 18 -9.25 22.53 -3.72
N ALA A 19 -8.39 21.58 -3.33
CA ALA A 19 -8.57 20.80 -2.11
C ALA A 19 -8.53 21.70 -0.86
N LEU A 20 -7.59 22.66 -0.79
CA LEU A 20 -7.55 23.66 0.28
C LEU A 20 -8.80 24.55 0.29
N CYS A 21 -9.28 24.99 -0.88
CA CYS A 21 -10.51 25.77 -0.98
C CYS A 21 -11.74 25.00 -0.46
N VAL A 22 -11.85 23.70 -0.77
CA VAL A 22 -12.94 22.85 -0.28
C VAL A 22 -12.82 22.62 1.23
N LEU A 23 -11.63 22.34 1.75
CA LEU A 23 -11.41 22.22 3.20
C LEU A 23 -11.71 23.50 3.96
N LEU A 24 -11.42 24.67 3.38
CA LEU A 24 -11.79 25.97 3.94
C LEU A 24 -13.30 26.21 3.89
N GLN A 25 -14.00 25.70 2.87
CA GLN A 25 -15.45 25.77 2.78
C GLN A 25 -16.12 24.85 3.82
N THR A 26 -15.65 23.61 3.98
CA THR A 26 -16.21 22.63 4.91
C THR A 26 -16.00 23.04 6.38
N LYS A 27 -14.82 23.56 6.74
CA LYS A 27 -14.57 24.13 8.08
C LYS A 27 -15.40 25.39 8.37
N ASN A 28 -15.73 26.18 7.35
CA ASN A 28 -16.57 27.38 7.53
C ASN A 28 -18.06 27.07 7.58
N THR A 29 -18.52 25.95 7.01
CA THR A 29 -19.90 25.47 7.22
C THR A 29 -20.14 24.98 8.65
N GLU A 30 -19.13 24.45 9.35
CA GLU A 30 -19.23 24.16 10.80
C GLU A 30 -19.27 25.43 11.68
N LYS A 31 -18.85 26.58 11.14
CA LYS A 31 -18.90 27.90 11.80
C LYS A 31 -19.91 28.88 11.18
N GLY A 32 -20.84 28.39 10.36
CA GLY A 32 -21.95 29.19 9.83
C GLY A 32 -21.57 30.35 8.91
N THR A 33 -20.46 30.27 8.16
CA THR A 33 -20.07 31.32 7.20
C THR A 33 -19.89 30.77 5.79
N THR A 34 -20.86 30.99 4.91
CA THR A 34 -20.79 30.57 3.50
C THR A 34 -19.91 31.54 2.69
N ILE A 35 -18.74 31.11 2.22
CA ILE A 35 -17.92 31.90 1.28
C ILE A 35 -18.35 31.57 -0.16
N ASN A 36 -18.86 32.57 -0.88
CA ASN A 36 -19.44 32.43 -2.22
C ASN A 36 -18.44 31.91 -3.27
N ARG A 37 -18.95 31.01 -4.13
CA ARG A 37 -18.27 30.18 -5.14
C ARG A 37 -17.70 30.94 -6.35
N THR A 38 -17.57 32.26 -6.31
CA THR A 38 -17.40 33.08 -7.53
C THR A 38 -16.03 33.78 -7.66
N LYS A 39 -14.97 33.31 -6.98
CA LYS A 39 -13.64 33.92 -7.08
C LYS A 39 -12.46 32.96 -7.31
N VAL A 40 -12.71 31.73 -7.76
CA VAL A 40 -11.63 30.77 -8.10
C VAL A 40 -11.45 30.59 -9.62
N THR A 41 -12.25 31.25 -10.46
CA THR A 41 -12.16 31.10 -11.94
C THR A 41 -11.62 32.32 -12.68
N ASN A 42 -11.09 33.35 -12.00
CA ASN A 42 -10.39 34.44 -12.67
C ASN A 42 -8.93 34.47 -12.23
N ILE A 43 -8.13 33.60 -12.83
CA ILE A 43 -6.69 33.83 -12.98
C ILE A 43 -6.53 34.28 -14.43
N ASP A 44 -6.44 35.59 -14.59
CA ASP A 44 -6.34 36.28 -15.87
C ASP A 44 -5.18 35.73 -16.72
N GLU A 45 -5.51 35.33 -17.95
CA GLU A 45 -4.59 35.27 -19.09
C GLU A 45 -4.20 36.70 -19.49
N SER A 46 -3.30 37.37 -18.75
CA SER A 46 -2.69 38.61 -19.25
C SER A 46 -1.39 39.01 -18.55
N GLU A 47 -0.31 38.26 -18.78
CA GLU A 47 1.04 38.86 -18.83
C GLU A 47 1.84 38.29 -20.01
N GLN A 48 1.51 38.74 -21.22
CA GLN A 48 2.51 38.86 -22.28
C GLN A 48 3.43 40.04 -21.93
N GLY A 49 4.45 39.76 -21.10
CA GLY A 49 5.49 40.70 -20.72
C GLY A 49 6.84 40.27 -21.27
N LYS A 50 7.27 40.94 -22.33
CA LYS A 50 8.58 40.82 -22.98
C LYS A 50 9.74 40.82 -21.97
N GLY A 51 10.59 39.79 -22.04
CA GLY A 51 11.92 39.76 -21.44
C GLY A 51 12.83 38.89 -22.31
N GLY A 52 13.50 39.50 -23.28
CA GLY A 52 14.50 38.79 -24.07
C GLY A 52 15.73 38.48 -23.22
N PHE A 53 16.14 37.21 -23.23
CA PHE A 53 17.55 36.83 -23.20
C PHE A 53 17.71 35.61 -24.10
N GLY A 54 18.31 35.85 -25.27
CA GLY A 54 18.83 34.79 -26.11
C GLY A 54 19.94 34.07 -25.36
N GLY A 55 19.80 32.76 -25.29
CA GLY A 55 20.80 31.81 -24.85
C GLY A 55 20.26 30.45 -25.24
N ASP A 56 20.87 29.84 -26.24
CA ASP A 56 20.62 28.47 -26.67
C ASP A 56 20.63 27.56 -25.44
N ARG A 57 19.45 27.23 -24.91
CA ARG A 57 19.30 26.11 -23.98
C ARG A 57 19.12 24.88 -24.85
N ALA A 58 20.18 24.07 -24.91
CA ALA A 58 20.10 22.68 -25.32
C ALA A 58 18.89 22.03 -24.64
N GLU A 59 18.16 21.18 -25.36
CA GLU A 59 17.04 20.36 -24.88
C GLU A 59 17.42 19.68 -23.56
N GLY A 60 17.08 20.34 -22.45
CA GLY A 60 17.42 19.95 -21.09
C GLY A 60 16.13 19.55 -20.39
N ASP A 61 16.16 18.40 -19.74
CA ASP A 61 15.08 17.79 -18.95
C ASP A 61 14.25 18.84 -18.17
N ASP A 62 13.00 19.06 -18.60
CA ASP A 62 12.02 19.99 -17.99
C ASP A 62 11.44 19.43 -16.67
N SER A 63 12.13 18.48 -16.03
CA SER A 63 11.68 17.83 -14.81
C SER A 63 11.77 18.79 -13.60
N PRO A 64 10.72 18.87 -12.76
CA PRO A 64 10.76 19.68 -11.55
C PRO A 64 11.86 19.22 -10.60
N GLU A 65 12.50 20.15 -9.90
CA GLU A 65 13.49 19.82 -8.89
C GLU A 65 12.91 18.85 -7.84
N PRO A 66 13.69 17.86 -7.35
CA PRO A 66 13.19 16.85 -6.42
C PRO A 66 12.52 17.43 -5.16
N GLN A 67 13.03 18.55 -4.65
CA GLN A 67 12.46 19.20 -3.46
C GLN A 67 11.04 19.71 -3.72
N ILE A 68 10.77 20.25 -4.92
CA ILE A 68 9.44 20.71 -5.32
C ILE A 68 8.46 19.54 -5.35
N LEU A 69 8.89 18.38 -5.86
CA LEU A 69 8.08 17.16 -5.89
C LEU A 69 7.79 16.63 -4.48
N VAL A 70 8.79 16.65 -3.59
CA VAL A 70 8.63 16.28 -2.18
C VAL A 70 7.60 17.19 -1.50
N ASP A 71 7.72 18.51 -1.67
CA ASP A 71 6.81 19.48 -1.03
C ASP A 71 5.38 19.37 -1.58
N ALA A 72 5.23 19.14 -2.89
CA ALA A 72 3.93 18.86 -3.49
C ALA A 72 3.29 17.59 -2.91
N CYS A 73 4.06 16.51 -2.78
CA CYS A 73 3.59 15.26 -2.17
C CYS A 73 3.24 15.46 -0.68
N HIS A 74 4.02 16.23 0.08
CA HIS A 74 3.70 16.56 1.47
C HIS A 74 2.40 17.35 1.59
N GLY A 75 2.14 18.28 0.67
CA GLY A 75 0.85 18.98 0.59
C GLY A 75 -0.32 18.01 0.42
N LEU A 76 -0.20 17.05 -0.51
CA LEU A 76 -1.23 16.03 -0.73
C LEU A 76 -1.35 15.03 0.43
N ASP A 77 -0.24 14.65 1.06
CA ASP A 77 -0.24 13.79 2.25
C ASP A 77 -1.11 14.41 3.36
N LEU A 78 -0.91 15.70 3.66
CA LEU A 78 -1.73 16.42 4.63
C LEU A 78 -3.24 16.41 4.30
N LEU A 79 -3.58 16.52 3.02
CA LEU A 79 -4.97 16.52 2.55
C LEU A 79 -5.61 15.12 2.60
N THR A 80 -4.82 14.08 2.36
CA THR A 80 -5.30 12.70 2.18
C THR A 80 -5.33 11.89 3.47
N ARG A 81 -4.66 12.34 4.55
CA ARG A 81 -4.61 11.63 5.85
C ARG A 81 -5.96 11.31 6.45
N ALA A 82 -6.96 12.18 6.28
CA ALA A 82 -8.30 11.97 6.80
C ALA A 82 -9.13 10.98 5.96
N SER A 83 -8.61 10.52 4.81
CA SER A 83 -9.32 9.67 3.85
C SER A 83 -10.70 10.22 3.44
N ASP A 84 -10.85 11.55 3.40
CA ASP A 84 -12.11 12.21 3.04
C ASP A 84 -12.45 11.91 1.56
N PRO A 85 -13.60 11.26 1.26
CA PRO A 85 -13.92 10.86 -0.11
C PRO A 85 -14.02 12.03 -1.09
N LEU A 86 -14.55 13.18 -0.65
CA LEU A 86 -14.70 14.37 -1.50
C LEU A 86 -13.33 14.96 -1.84
N VAL A 87 -12.42 15.05 -0.85
CA VAL A 87 -11.05 15.53 -1.07
C VAL A 87 -10.30 14.60 -2.02
N ILE A 88 -10.43 13.28 -1.84
CA ILE A 88 -9.83 12.27 -2.70
C ILE A 88 -10.34 12.40 -4.14
N ASP A 89 -11.66 12.49 -4.34
CA ASP A 89 -12.27 12.62 -5.67
C ASP A 89 -11.80 13.89 -6.39
N ILE A 90 -11.67 15.00 -5.67
CA ILE A 90 -11.11 16.25 -6.22
C ILE A 90 -9.67 16.03 -6.67
N ILE A 91 -8.81 15.49 -5.79
CA ILE A 91 -7.39 15.25 -6.10
C ILE A 91 -7.25 14.36 -7.33
N ILE A 92 -8.02 13.28 -7.42
CA ILE A 92 -8.03 12.38 -8.58
C ILE A 92 -8.48 13.14 -9.85
N SER A 93 -9.60 13.84 -9.79
CA SER A 93 -10.18 14.53 -10.96
C SER A 93 -9.30 15.64 -11.54
N THR A 94 -8.42 16.23 -10.71
CA THR A 94 -7.47 17.26 -11.17
C THR A 94 -6.34 16.72 -12.03
N GLY A 95 -6.08 15.40 -11.99
CA GLY A 95 -4.92 14.78 -12.63
C GLY A 95 -3.61 14.93 -11.85
N ALA A 96 -3.60 15.61 -10.70
CA ALA A 96 -2.39 15.85 -9.89
C ALA A 96 -1.67 14.55 -9.49
N LEU A 97 -2.42 13.47 -9.20
CA LEU A 97 -1.81 12.17 -8.88
C LEU A 97 -1.09 11.55 -10.06
N ASN A 98 -1.61 11.74 -11.29
CA ASN A 98 -1.02 11.19 -12.49
C ASN A 98 0.30 11.91 -12.80
N ASP A 99 0.29 13.24 -12.76
CA ASP A 99 1.48 14.05 -12.99
C ASP A 99 2.57 13.75 -11.94
N LEU A 100 2.23 13.73 -10.65
CA LEU A 100 3.21 13.41 -9.60
C LEU A 100 3.74 11.98 -9.69
N ALA A 101 2.91 11.00 -10.06
CA ALA A 101 3.37 9.64 -10.30
C ALA A 101 4.35 9.56 -11.50
N HIS A 102 4.09 10.31 -12.56
CA HIS A 102 4.99 10.43 -13.71
C HIS A 102 6.37 10.97 -13.30
N TYR A 103 6.40 12.09 -12.57
CA TYR A 103 7.67 12.67 -12.11
C TYR A 103 8.38 11.79 -11.07
N ALA A 104 7.64 11.19 -10.14
CA ALA A 104 8.20 10.25 -9.18
C ALA A 104 8.82 9.03 -9.85
N LYS A 105 8.28 8.56 -10.99
CA LYS A 105 8.91 7.53 -11.80
C LYS A 105 10.25 8.00 -12.37
N GLY A 106 10.33 9.22 -12.89
CA GLY A 106 11.49 9.77 -13.61
C GLY A 106 12.74 10.06 -12.77
N THR A 107 12.63 10.18 -11.44
CA THR A 107 13.76 10.56 -10.56
C THR A 107 14.19 9.45 -9.60
N ASP A 108 15.48 9.15 -9.47
CA ASP A 108 15.98 8.17 -8.48
C ASP A 108 16.01 8.68 -7.03
N ASN A 109 15.50 9.89 -6.79
CA ASN A 109 15.42 10.45 -5.44
C ASN A 109 14.46 9.63 -4.54
N ILE A 110 15.03 8.99 -3.52
CA ILE A 110 14.29 8.16 -2.56
C ILE A 110 13.21 8.96 -1.84
N SER A 111 13.49 10.21 -1.44
CA SER A 111 12.52 11.06 -0.75
C SER A 111 11.29 11.37 -1.59
N VAL A 112 11.46 11.59 -2.90
CA VAL A 112 10.32 11.75 -3.84
C VAL A 112 9.50 10.47 -3.90
N SER A 113 10.17 9.32 -4.04
CA SER A 113 9.49 8.01 -4.09
C SER A 113 8.74 7.72 -2.79
N THR A 114 9.34 8.00 -1.63
CA THR A 114 8.72 7.84 -0.32
C THR A 114 7.51 8.75 -0.16
N ALA A 115 7.63 10.04 -0.50
CA ALA A 115 6.54 11.00 -0.36
C ALA A 115 5.36 10.66 -1.28
N MET A 116 5.63 10.29 -2.54
CA MET A 116 4.58 9.87 -3.48
C MET A 116 3.90 8.56 -3.03
N THR A 117 4.68 7.60 -2.55
CA THR A 117 4.15 6.31 -2.04
C THR A 117 3.19 6.55 -0.89
N ARG A 118 3.51 7.48 0.02
CA ARG A 118 2.63 7.83 1.15
C ARG A 118 1.31 8.44 0.70
N VAL A 119 1.33 9.35 -0.28
CA VAL A 119 0.10 9.93 -0.85
C VAL A 119 -0.82 8.85 -1.41
N LEU A 120 -0.27 7.94 -2.22
CA LEU A 120 -1.04 6.81 -2.78
C LEU A 120 -1.55 5.87 -1.68
N GLY A 121 -0.74 5.64 -0.65
CA GLY A 121 -1.09 4.79 0.48
C GLY A 121 -2.26 5.36 1.28
N ASN A 122 -2.25 6.67 1.58
CA ASN A 122 -3.35 7.34 2.27
C ASN A 122 -4.66 7.22 1.47
N ILE A 123 -4.60 7.44 0.15
CA ILE A 123 -5.79 7.38 -0.71
C ILE A 123 -6.35 5.95 -0.79
N SER A 124 -5.51 4.92 -0.67
CA SER A 124 -5.93 3.51 -0.76
C SER A 124 -6.28 2.85 0.58
N GLY A 125 -5.86 3.42 1.72
CA GLY A 125 -5.93 2.77 3.04
C GLY A 125 -7.33 2.54 3.63
N ALA A 126 -8.35 3.28 3.17
CA ALA A 126 -9.72 3.15 3.66
C ALA A 126 -10.79 3.28 2.56
N ALA A 127 -10.39 3.10 1.30
CA ALA A 127 -11.22 3.47 0.18
C ALA A 127 -12.02 2.31 -0.41
N ALA A 128 -13.08 2.64 -1.14
CA ALA A 128 -13.83 1.68 -1.92
C ALA A 128 -12.93 1.02 -2.98
N ASP A 129 -13.28 -0.19 -3.42
CA ASP A 129 -12.55 -0.94 -4.45
C ASP A 129 -12.26 -0.10 -5.71
N SER A 130 -13.21 0.78 -6.09
CA SER A 130 -13.06 1.70 -7.22
C SER A 130 -11.95 2.73 -7.05
N VAL A 131 -11.69 3.22 -5.84
CA VAL A 131 -10.63 4.19 -5.55
C VAL A 131 -9.28 3.47 -5.47
N THR A 132 -9.22 2.31 -4.81
CA THR A 132 -8.01 1.49 -4.75
C THR A 132 -7.58 1.03 -6.15
N MET A 133 -8.54 0.64 -7.00
CA MET A 133 -8.31 0.36 -8.41
C MET A 133 -7.71 1.57 -9.15
N GLN A 134 -8.24 2.79 -8.92
CA GLN A 134 -7.72 4.00 -9.55
C GLN A 134 -6.28 4.31 -9.10
N VAL A 135 -5.98 4.20 -7.80
CA VAL A 135 -4.61 4.34 -7.28
C VAL A 135 -3.66 3.35 -7.94
N ALA A 136 -4.04 2.08 -8.00
CA ALA A 136 -3.24 1.03 -8.64
C ALA A 136 -3.05 1.32 -10.14
N GLN A 137 -4.07 1.80 -10.85
CA GLN A 137 -4.00 2.14 -12.26
C GLN A 137 -3.12 3.37 -12.53
N VAL A 138 -3.17 4.40 -11.67
CA VAL A 138 -2.28 5.57 -11.76
C VAL A 138 -0.83 5.15 -11.57
N ALA A 139 -0.54 4.33 -10.56
CA ALA A 139 0.80 3.83 -10.31
C ALA A 139 1.29 2.92 -11.46
N GLU A 140 0.41 2.10 -12.02
CA GLU A 140 0.73 1.21 -13.14
C GLU A 140 1.01 1.97 -14.44
N THR A 141 0.13 2.90 -14.82
CA THR A 141 0.23 3.65 -16.08
C THR A 141 1.51 4.48 -16.15
N ASN A 142 2.00 4.94 -14.99
CA ASN A 142 3.26 5.67 -14.87
C ASN A 142 4.48 4.76 -14.65
N GLY A 143 4.32 3.44 -14.63
CA GLY A 143 5.40 2.49 -14.36
C GLY A 143 5.98 2.59 -12.94
N LEU A 144 5.25 3.21 -12.01
CA LEU A 144 5.65 3.40 -10.63
C LEU A 144 5.59 2.08 -9.85
N LEU A 145 4.61 1.21 -10.11
CA LEU A 145 4.55 -0.13 -9.47
C LEU A 145 5.83 -0.93 -9.71
N SER A 146 6.30 -1.01 -10.96
CA SER A 146 7.56 -1.66 -11.30
C SER A 146 8.77 -1.04 -10.59
N LYS A 147 8.81 0.30 -10.45
CA LYS A 147 9.89 1.00 -9.74
C LYS A 147 9.89 0.68 -8.25
N LEU A 148 8.72 0.80 -7.61
CA LEU A 148 8.57 0.53 -6.18
C LEU A 148 8.84 -0.95 -5.88
N GLY A 149 8.41 -1.85 -6.77
CA GLY A 149 8.75 -3.27 -6.72
C GLY A 149 10.26 -3.54 -6.71
N ALA A 150 11.01 -2.87 -7.58
CA ALA A 150 12.46 -2.96 -7.59
C ALA A 150 13.10 -2.35 -6.33
N ALA A 151 12.48 -1.32 -5.74
CA ALA A 151 12.98 -0.69 -4.51
C ALA A 151 12.97 -1.62 -3.28
N LEU A 152 12.13 -2.66 -3.28
CA LEU A 152 12.04 -3.64 -2.17
C LEU A 152 13.34 -4.41 -1.95
N VAL A 153 14.10 -4.67 -3.02
CA VAL A 153 15.36 -5.44 -3.01
C VAL A 153 16.60 -4.57 -3.16
N LEU A 154 16.46 -3.24 -3.15
CA LEU A 154 17.62 -2.38 -3.10
C LEU A 154 18.37 -2.59 -1.79
N ASP A 155 19.68 -2.70 -1.88
CA ASP A 155 20.59 -2.73 -0.75
C ASP A 155 21.52 -1.51 -0.81
N GLY A 156 21.84 -0.95 0.34
CA GLY A 156 22.67 0.24 0.41
C GLY A 156 22.75 0.85 1.81
N THR A 157 23.60 1.85 1.95
CA THR A 157 23.82 2.59 3.19
C THR A 157 22.91 3.81 3.34
N ASP A 158 22.00 4.04 2.39
CA ASP A 158 21.05 5.16 2.48
C ASP A 158 20.08 4.92 3.63
N SER A 159 20.11 5.79 4.63
CA SER A 159 19.28 5.71 5.82
C SER A 159 17.78 5.83 5.54
N HIS A 160 17.38 6.34 4.37
CA HIS A 160 15.98 6.46 3.95
C HIS A 160 15.42 5.20 3.31
N LEU A 161 16.29 4.27 2.88
CA LEU A 161 15.87 3.06 2.17
C LEU A 161 14.94 2.14 2.99
N PRO A 162 15.20 1.87 4.30
CA PRO A 162 14.26 1.10 5.12
C PRO A 162 12.87 1.74 5.23
N THR A 163 12.82 3.08 5.26
CA THR A 163 11.56 3.83 5.28
C THR A 163 10.83 3.68 3.95
N LEU A 164 11.54 3.77 2.82
CA LEU A 164 10.93 3.52 1.51
C LEU A 164 10.35 2.10 1.43
N LYS A 165 11.10 1.06 1.84
CA LYS A 165 10.61 -0.33 1.81
C LYS A 165 9.33 -0.49 2.64
N LYS A 166 9.28 0.09 3.84
CA LYS A 166 8.07 0.11 4.69
C LYS A 166 6.89 0.79 4.00
N GLU A 167 7.08 1.98 3.44
CA GLU A 167 6.01 2.71 2.74
C GLU A 167 5.53 1.96 1.49
N VAL A 168 6.44 1.31 0.76
CA VAL A 168 6.08 0.50 -0.42
C VAL A 168 5.25 -0.72 0.01
N CYS A 169 5.70 -1.47 1.02
CA CYS A 169 4.91 -2.59 1.55
C CYS A 169 3.55 -2.10 2.07
N TRP A 170 3.50 -0.96 2.76
CA TRP A 170 2.24 -0.39 3.23
C TRP A 170 1.28 -0.06 2.07
N LEU A 171 1.75 0.66 1.04
CA LEU A 171 0.96 0.94 -0.17
C LEU A 171 0.50 -0.36 -0.86
N PHE A 172 1.41 -1.31 -1.07
CA PHE A 172 1.07 -2.58 -1.72
C PHE A 172 0.07 -3.39 -0.90
N SER A 173 0.12 -3.32 0.43
CA SER A 173 -0.86 -3.98 1.29
C SER A 173 -2.26 -3.38 1.11
N ASN A 174 -2.37 -2.05 0.98
CA ASN A 174 -3.64 -1.36 0.72
C ASN A 174 -4.18 -1.69 -0.67
N ILE A 175 -3.32 -1.72 -1.69
CA ILE A 175 -3.69 -2.15 -3.04
C ILE A 175 -4.16 -3.62 -3.04
N ALA A 176 -3.40 -4.50 -2.39
CA ALA A 176 -3.70 -5.93 -2.33
C ALA A 176 -4.94 -6.27 -1.50
N ALA A 177 -5.38 -5.39 -0.59
CA ALA A 177 -6.59 -5.59 0.21
C ALA A 177 -7.87 -5.61 -0.63
N SER A 178 -7.81 -5.05 -1.85
CA SER A 178 -8.88 -5.01 -2.85
C SER A 178 -8.73 -6.14 -3.88
N PRO A 179 -9.81 -6.83 -4.28
CA PRO A 179 -9.77 -7.82 -5.37
C PRO A 179 -9.28 -7.23 -6.70
N THR A 180 -9.66 -6.00 -7.02
CA THR A 180 -9.24 -5.36 -8.27
C THR A 180 -7.79 -4.86 -8.19
N GLY A 181 -7.41 -4.27 -7.05
CA GLY A 181 -6.05 -3.79 -6.80
C GLY A 181 -5.01 -4.92 -6.79
N SER A 182 -5.31 -6.03 -6.08
CA SER A 182 -4.44 -7.21 -6.05
C SER A 182 -4.17 -7.76 -7.46
N ARG A 183 -5.20 -7.83 -8.32
CA ARG A 183 -5.04 -8.25 -9.73
C ARG A 183 -4.13 -7.31 -10.50
N ILE A 184 -4.30 -5.99 -10.36
CA ILE A 184 -3.43 -5.01 -11.05
C ILE A 184 -1.98 -5.18 -10.63
N LEU A 185 -1.72 -5.37 -9.32
CA LEU A 185 -0.37 -5.52 -8.77
C LEU A 185 0.40 -6.71 -9.36
N VAL A 186 -0.29 -7.80 -9.72
CA VAL A 186 0.35 -9.04 -10.19
C VAL A 186 0.15 -9.35 -11.68
N ALA A 187 -0.82 -8.74 -12.36
CA ALA A 187 -1.20 -9.11 -13.75
C ALA A 187 -0.21 -8.67 -14.82
N LYS A 188 0.75 -7.81 -14.48
CA LYS A 188 1.70 -7.19 -15.41
C LYS A 188 3.04 -7.93 -15.42
N PRO A 189 3.90 -7.75 -16.45
CA PRO A 189 5.17 -8.50 -16.53
C PRO A 189 6.10 -8.35 -15.32
N HIS A 190 6.00 -7.25 -14.57
CA HIS A 190 6.76 -7.02 -13.35
C HIS A 190 6.11 -7.61 -12.09
N GLY A 191 4.83 -8.01 -12.16
CA GLY A 191 4.07 -8.57 -11.04
C GLY A 191 4.72 -9.78 -10.40
N PRO A 192 5.16 -10.80 -11.18
CA PRO A 192 5.87 -11.95 -10.63
C PRO A 192 7.17 -11.56 -9.88
N SER A 193 7.88 -10.54 -10.35
CA SER A 193 9.06 -10.00 -9.64
C SER A 193 8.69 -9.26 -8.36
N ILE A 194 7.56 -8.54 -8.32
CA ILE A 194 7.05 -7.93 -7.08
C ILE A 194 6.74 -9.04 -6.06
N VAL A 195 6.08 -10.12 -6.47
CA VAL A 195 5.75 -11.24 -5.59
C VAL A 195 7.02 -11.89 -5.05
N ALA A 196 7.99 -12.20 -5.91
CA ALA A 196 9.29 -12.75 -5.49
C ALA A 196 9.99 -11.85 -4.46
N ASN A 197 10.08 -10.55 -4.73
CA ASN A 197 10.72 -9.58 -3.82
C ASN A 197 10.01 -9.49 -2.46
N LEU A 198 8.69 -9.61 -2.43
CA LEU A 198 7.92 -9.62 -1.18
C LEU A 198 8.16 -10.90 -0.37
N VAL A 199 8.28 -12.05 -1.04
CA VAL A 199 8.62 -13.32 -0.38
C VAL A 199 10.05 -13.28 0.17
N ASP A 200 11.01 -12.74 -0.58
CA ASP A 200 12.39 -12.56 -0.11
C ASP A 200 12.45 -11.66 1.13
N LEU A 201 11.67 -10.56 1.15
CA LEU A 201 11.56 -9.72 2.35
C LEU A 201 10.90 -10.45 3.53
N LEU A 202 9.87 -11.25 3.27
CA LEU A 202 9.20 -12.05 4.29
C LEU A 202 10.14 -13.08 4.92
N ASP A 203 11.11 -13.59 4.17
CA ASP A 203 12.08 -14.56 4.64
C ASP A 203 13.29 -13.90 5.33
N GLN A 204 13.92 -12.92 4.68
CA GLN A 204 15.27 -12.46 5.05
C GLN A 204 15.31 -11.10 5.77
N ALA A 205 14.26 -10.28 5.65
CA ALA A 205 14.31 -8.93 6.20
C ALA A 205 14.19 -8.90 7.74
N THR A 206 14.65 -7.80 8.34
CA THR A 206 14.38 -7.50 9.75
C THR A 206 12.89 -7.49 10.05
N TRP A 207 12.49 -7.84 11.27
CA TRP A 207 11.09 -7.98 11.67
C TRP A 207 10.18 -6.82 11.24
N HIS A 208 10.66 -5.58 11.35
CA HIS A 208 9.86 -4.41 11.01
C HIS A 208 9.55 -4.25 9.51
N ILE A 209 10.33 -4.86 8.61
CA ILE A 209 10.03 -4.91 7.17
C ILE A 209 9.28 -6.20 6.86
N LYS A 210 9.71 -7.32 7.48
CA LYS A 210 9.05 -8.63 7.38
C LYS A 210 7.55 -8.54 7.71
N ARG A 211 7.19 -7.84 8.77
CA ARG A 211 5.80 -7.60 9.18
C ARG A 211 5.00 -6.83 8.14
N GLU A 212 5.60 -5.85 7.46
CA GLU A 212 4.91 -5.12 6.39
C GLU A 212 4.74 -5.99 5.13
N ALA A 213 5.78 -6.75 4.75
CA ALA A 213 5.70 -7.71 3.64
C ALA A 213 4.65 -8.81 3.89
N LEU A 214 4.53 -9.28 5.14
CA LEU A 214 3.51 -10.24 5.57
C LEU A 214 2.11 -9.76 5.20
N PHE A 215 1.75 -8.51 5.50
CA PHE A 215 0.42 -7.99 5.19
C PHE A 215 0.16 -7.94 3.69
N VAL A 216 1.17 -7.64 2.86
CA VAL A 216 1.02 -7.69 1.40
C VAL A 216 0.75 -9.11 0.94
N VAL A 217 1.59 -10.07 1.36
CA VAL A 217 1.50 -11.48 0.94
C VAL A 217 0.19 -12.11 1.41
N SER A 218 -0.22 -11.89 2.67
CA SER A 218 -1.51 -12.36 3.19
C SER A 218 -2.69 -11.79 2.39
N ASN A 219 -2.68 -10.48 2.07
CA ASN A 219 -3.75 -9.88 1.27
C ASN A 219 -3.78 -10.44 -0.16
N LEU A 220 -2.64 -10.65 -0.80
CA LEU A 220 -2.56 -11.28 -2.12
C LEU A 220 -3.15 -12.68 -2.11
N VAL A 221 -2.76 -13.50 -1.14
CA VAL A 221 -3.29 -14.87 -0.96
C VAL A 221 -4.80 -14.85 -0.74
N MET A 222 -5.32 -13.91 0.03
CA MET A 222 -6.75 -13.83 0.36
C MET A 222 -7.64 -13.23 -0.75
N ARG A 223 -7.08 -12.41 -1.66
CA ARG A 223 -7.85 -11.61 -2.64
C ARG A 223 -7.64 -11.98 -4.10
N LEU A 224 -6.55 -12.68 -4.42
CA LEU A 224 -6.31 -13.15 -5.78
C LEU A 224 -7.22 -14.34 -6.13
N PRO A 225 -7.60 -14.48 -7.41
CA PRO A 225 -8.21 -15.71 -7.89
C PRO A 225 -7.19 -16.85 -7.84
N SER A 226 -7.65 -18.10 -8.00
CA SER A 226 -6.85 -19.31 -7.85
C SER A 226 -5.49 -19.28 -8.56
N SER A 227 -5.45 -18.82 -9.81
CA SER A 227 -4.21 -18.73 -10.60
C SER A 227 -3.20 -17.75 -10.01
N GLY A 228 -3.66 -16.63 -9.44
CA GLY A 228 -2.82 -15.65 -8.77
C GLY A 228 -2.38 -16.12 -7.39
N LEU A 229 -3.24 -16.79 -6.63
CA LEU A 229 -2.86 -17.40 -5.35
C LEU A 229 -1.78 -18.46 -5.57
N ARG A 230 -1.96 -19.33 -6.57
CA ARG A 230 -0.97 -20.35 -6.93
C ARG A 230 0.38 -19.75 -7.28
N LEU A 231 0.40 -18.63 -8.01
CA LEU A 231 1.62 -17.87 -8.29
C LEU A 231 2.36 -17.51 -6.99
N VAL A 232 1.65 -16.98 -5.98
CA VAL A 232 2.27 -16.60 -4.69
C VAL A 232 2.84 -17.81 -3.95
N VAL A 233 2.15 -18.96 -4.00
CA VAL A 233 2.64 -20.22 -3.41
C VAL A 233 3.87 -20.75 -4.16
N ASP A 234 3.85 -20.73 -5.49
CA ASP A 234 4.94 -21.21 -6.33
C ASP A 234 6.20 -20.32 -6.21
N TYR A 235 6.07 -19.07 -5.79
CA TYR A 235 7.17 -18.20 -5.39
C TYR A 235 7.72 -18.49 -3.98
N GLY A 236 7.19 -19.49 -3.27
CA GLY A 236 7.74 -19.93 -1.99
C GLY A 236 7.25 -19.15 -0.78
N ALA A 237 6.05 -18.54 -0.83
CA ALA A 237 5.52 -17.76 0.29
C ALA A 237 5.20 -18.59 1.55
N VAL A 238 4.93 -19.89 1.42
CA VAL A 238 4.37 -20.72 2.52
C VAL A 238 5.38 -20.97 3.65
N PRO A 239 6.64 -21.40 3.41
CA PRO A 239 7.60 -21.57 4.48
C PRO A 239 7.85 -20.31 5.34
N PRO A 240 8.11 -19.11 4.77
CA PRO A 240 8.33 -17.92 5.58
C PRO A 240 7.06 -17.43 6.28
N LEU A 241 5.87 -17.69 5.73
CA LEU A 241 4.61 -17.49 6.45
C LEU A 241 4.53 -18.40 7.69
N CYS A 242 4.83 -19.69 7.55
CA CYS A 242 4.76 -20.65 8.67
C CYS A 242 5.76 -20.32 9.78
N ALA A 243 6.97 -19.83 9.42
CA ALA A 243 7.96 -19.41 10.40
C ALA A 243 7.44 -18.30 11.36
N ILE A 244 6.52 -17.44 10.88
CA ILE A 244 5.94 -16.34 11.68
C ILE A 244 4.98 -16.87 12.76
N LEU A 245 4.42 -18.07 12.62
CA LEU A 245 3.55 -18.68 13.65
C LEU A 245 4.29 -18.92 14.97
N THR A 246 5.62 -18.97 14.95
CA THR A 246 6.47 -19.15 16.14
C THR A 246 6.77 -17.87 16.90
N LEU A 247 6.39 -16.71 16.35
CA LEU A 247 6.67 -15.39 16.93
C LEU A 247 5.62 -15.02 17.97
N ASN A 248 5.92 -14.01 18.80
CA ASN A 248 4.98 -13.48 19.79
C ASN A 248 4.34 -12.16 19.30
N ASP A 249 3.71 -12.20 18.13
CA ASP A 249 2.91 -11.09 17.59
C ASP A 249 1.56 -11.64 17.13
N ALA A 250 0.52 -11.40 17.94
CA ALA A 250 -0.82 -11.94 17.71
C ALA A 250 -1.44 -11.47 16.39
N ASP A 251 -1.17 -10.23 15.96
CA ASP A 251 -1.70 -9.69 14.71
C ASP A 251 -1.03 -10.37 13.51
N ALA A 252 0.28 -10.61 13.60
CA ALA A 252 1.03 -11.33 12.58
C ALA A 252 0.62 -12.80 12.49
N ILE A 253 0.47 -13.50 13.63
CA ILE A 253 -0.03 -14.88 13.66
C ILE A 253 -1.42 -14.95 13.02
N ALA A 254 -2.34 -14.06 13.41
CA ALA A 254 -3.68 -14.02 12.83
C ALA A 254 -3.67 -13.74 11.32
N ALA A 255 -2.71 -12.95 10.82
CA ALA A 255 -2.51 -12.73 9.38
C ALA A 255 -2.09 -13.99 8.65
N VAL A 256 -1.19 -14.78 9.25
CA VAL A 256 -0.73 -16.06 8.67
C VAL A 256 -1.85 -17.09 8.69
N LEU A 257 -2.59 -17.24 9.79
CA LEU A 257 -3.68 -18.21 9.89
C LEU A 257 -4.74 -17.99 8.80
N ARG A 258 -5.13 -16.73 8.53
CA ARG A 258 -6.05 -16.39 7.43
C ARG A 258 -5.48 -16.67 6.04
N ALA A 259 -4.18 -16.42 5.84
CA ALA A 259 -3.51 -16.75 4.58
C ALA A 259 -3.46 -18.27 4.36
N LEU A 260 -3.08 -19.05 5.37
CA LEU A 260 -3.07 -20.52 5.31
C LEU A 260 -4.47 -21.09 5.06
N ARG A 261 -5.50 -20.55 5.72
CA ARG A 261 -6.90 -20.92 5.45
C ARG A 261 -7.26 -20.78 3.98
N SER A 262 -6.88 -19.66 3.36
CA SER A 262 -7.17 -19.39 1.95
C SER A 262 -6.45 -20.36 1.01
N ILE A 263 -5.18 -20.69 1.33
CA ILE A 263 -4.39 -21.67 0.55
C ILE A 263 -5.00 -23.07 0.65
N LEU A 264 -5.37 -23.49 1.86
CA LEU A 264 -5.95 -24.81 2.13
C LEU A 264 -7.39 -24.92 1.58
N GLN A 265 -8.17 -23.84 1.61
CA GLN A 265 -9.46 -23.83 0.91
C GLN A 265 -9.31 -24.02 -0.60
N LEU A 266 -8.30 -23.40 -1.20
CA LEU A 266 -8.03 -23.61 -2.62
C LEU A 266 -7.64 -25.06 -2.91
N SER A 267 -6.90 -25.71 -1.99
CA SER A 267 -6.53 -27.12 -2.16
C SER A 267 -7.75 -28.03 -2.24
N VAL A 268 -8.81 -27.74 -1.48
CA VAL A 268 -10.07 -28.48 -1.53
C VAL A 268 -10.87 -28.15 -2.81
N ASN A 269 -10.98 -26.86 -3.15
CA ASN A 269 -11.84 -26.38 -4.24
C ASN A 269 -11.36 -26.79 -5.64
N GLU A 270 -10.05 -26.91 -5.88
CA GLU A 270 -9.48 -27.32 -7.17
C GLU A 270 -9.26 -28.84 -7.26
N PHE A 271 -10.28 -29.63 -6.91
CA PHE A 271 -10.28 -31.10 -6.98
C PHE A 271 -9.19 -31.79 -6.13
N GLY A 272 -8.99 -31.37 -4.88
CA GLY A 272 -8.00 -32.01 -4.01
C GLY A 272 -6.58 -31.79 -4.53
N CYS A 273 -6.20 -30.53 -4.71
CA CYS A 273 -4.84 -30.14 -5.07
C CYS A 273 -3.89 -30.45 -3.89
N GLU A 274 -3.53 -31.72 -3.76
CA GLU A 274 -2.61 -32.28 -2.75
C GLU A 274 -1.27 -31.53 -2.73
N TYR A 275 -0.91 -30.90 -3.84
CA TYR A 275 0.26 -30.02 -3.89
C TYR A 275 0.16 -28.88 -2.86
N LEU A 276 -0.95 -28.15 -2.79
CA LEU A 276 -1.07 -26.99 -1.90
C LEU A 276 -1.08 -27.42 -0.43
N ARG A 277 -1.83 -28.49 -0.11
CA ARG A 277 -1.82 -29.11 1.22
C ARG A 277 -0.40 -29.59 1.58
N GLY A 278 0.24 -30.33 0.69
CA GLY A 278 1.59 -30.86 0.88
C GLY A 278 2.64 -29.77 1.08
N VAL A 279 2.54 -28.63 0.39
CA VAL A 279 3.43 -27.47 0.61
C VAL A 279 3.26 -26.90 2.03
N VAL A 280 2.02 -26.81 2.52
CA VAL A 280 1.74 -26.36 3.90
C VAL A 280 2.29 -27.36 4.92
N GLU A 281 2.04 -28.65 4.75
CA GLU A 281 2.53 -29.70 5.65
C GLU A 281 4.07 -29.74 5.70
N GLN A 282 4.74 -29.69 4.55
CA GLN A 282 6.20 -29.70 4.45
C GLN A 282 6.87 -28.43 5.00
N SER A 283 6.09 -27.36 5.22
CA SER A 283 6.58 -26.10 5.80
C SER A 283 6.64 -26.11 7.33
N GLY A 284 6.31 -27.23 7.99
CA GLY A 284 6.25 -27.32 9.46
C GLY A 284 5.01 -26.65 10.05
N ALA A 285 4.00 -26.36 9.22
CA ALA A 285 2.80 -25.66 9.66
C ALA A 285 2.01 -26.46 10.69
N VAL A 286 1.96 -27.79 10.55
CA VAL A 286 1.19 -28.67 11.43
C VAL A 286 1.69 -28.56 12.87
N GLU A 287 3.00 -28.66 13.07
CA GLU A 287 3.65 -28.55 14.38
C GLU A 287 3.37 -27.18 15.01
N HIS A 288 3.52 -26.12 14.23
CA HIS A 288 3.26 -24.75 14.71
C HIS A 288 1.79 -24.52 15.07
N LEU A 289 0.85 -25.06 14.29
CA LEU A 289 -0.58 -24.97 14.58
C LEU A 289 -0.95 -25.75 15.84
N VAL A 290 -0.31 -26.90 16.08
CA VAL A 290 -0.46 -27.66 17.34
C VAL A 290 0.02 -26.84 18.53
N ASP A 291 1.19 -26.19 18.42
CA ASP A 291 1.72 -25.32 19.47
C ASP A 291 0.78 -24.13 19.77
N LEU A 292 0.15 -23.57 18.73
CA LEU A 292 -0.81 -22.47 18.88
C LEU A 292 -2.10 -22.86 19.59
N GLN A 293 -2.39 -24.15 19.79
CA GLN A 293 -3.51 -24.57 20.64
C GLN A 293 -3.28 -24.26 22.13
N ALA A 294 -2.06 -23.89 22.53
CA ALA A 294 -1.77 -23.40 23.88
C ALA A 294 -1.72 -21.86 23.96
N HIS A 295 -2.02 -21.15 22.86
CA HIS A 295 -1.88 -19.70 22.78
C HIS A 295 -2.93 -18.98 23.65
N PRO A 296 -2.57 -17.92 24.41
CA PRO A 296 -3.49 -17.25 25.33
C PRO A 296 -4.62 -16.47 24.63
N ASN A 297 -4.45 -16.13 23.35
CA ASN A 297 -5.51 -15.54 22.53
C ASN A 297 -6.43 -16.65 21.99
N GLU A 298 -7.67 -16.68 22.49
CA GLU A 298 -8.71 -17.65 22.13
C GLU A 298 -9.03 -17.68 20.62
N GLN A 299 -8.92 -16.54 19.93
CA GLN A 299 -9.13 -16.49 18.48
C GLN A 299 -8.03 -17.25 17.74
N ILE A 300 -6.77 -17.07 18.15
CA ILE A 300 -5.64 -17.79 17.55
C ILE A 300 -5.75 -19.29 17.81
N TYR A 301 -6.11 -19.69 19.03
CA TYR A 301 -6.41 -21.08 19.39
C TYR A 301 -7.47 -21.68 18.46
N THR A 302 -8.61 -20.99 18.34
CA THR A 302 -9.77 -21.49 17.58
C THR A 302 -9.44 -21.63 16.10
N GLU A 303 -8.81 -20.61 15.52
CA GLU A 303 -8.39 -20.63 14.11
C GLU A 303 -7.38 -21.74 13.83
N ALA A 304 -6.40 -21.95 14.71
CA ALA A 304 -5.41 -23.01 14.55
C ALA A 304 -6.03 -24.41 14.63
N LEU A 305 -6.94 -24.63 15.59
CA LEU A 305 -7.68 -25.87 15.74
C LEU A 305 -8.53 -26.16 14.50
N GLU A 306 -9.27 -25.17 14.00
CA GLU A 306 -10.07 -25.33 12.80
C GLU A 306 -9.25 -25.69 11.56
N LEU A 307 -8.07 -25.09 11.40
CA LEU A 307 -7.18 -25.41 10.27
C LEU A 307 -6.71 -26.86 10.31
N LEU A 308 -6.37 -27.34 11.50
CA LEU A 308 -5.96 -28.73 11.71
C LEU A 308 -7.11 -29.69 11.41
N GLU A 309 -8.28 -29.50 12.01
CA GLU A 309 -9.42 -30.40 11.87
C GLU A 309 -9.99 -30.41 10.44
N LYS A 310 -10.10 -29.24 9.79
CA LYS A 310 -10.78 -29.10 8.50
C LYS A 310 -9.88 -29.34 7.28
N PHE A 311 -8.56 -29.26 7.40
CA PHE A 311 -7.69 -29.33 6.22
C PHE A 311 -6.48 -30.23 6.36
N LEU A 312 -5.98 -30.43 7.59
CA LEU A 312 -4.72 -31.13 7.84
C LEU A 312 -4.91 -32.42 8.66
N GLY A 313 -6.15 -32.83 8.91
CA GLY A 313 -6.50 -34.08 9.57
C GLY A 313 -6.41 -35.29 8.62
N ASP A 314 -6.48 -36.48 9.22
CA ASP A 314 -6.41 -37.77 8.51
C ASP A 314 -7.74 -38.20 7.86
N GLU A 315 -8.87 -37.57 8.22
CA GLU A 315 -10.18 -37.84 7.62
C GLU A 315 -10.44 -36.91 6.42
N GLU A 316 -10.94 -37.45 5.30
CA GLU A 316 -11.30 -36.68 4.10
C GLU A 316 -12.24 -35.52 4.48
N ALA A 317 -11.69 -34.31 4.50
CA ALA A 317 -12.39 -33.17 5.03
C ALA A 317 -13.62 -32.80 4.18
N ASN A 318 -14.80 -32.89 4.79
CA ASN A 318 -16.05 -32.42 4.20
C ASN A 318 -16.18 -30.92 4.49
N VAL A 319 -15.55 -30.07 3.66
CA VAL A 319 -15.45 -28.63 3.90
C VAL A 319 -16.53 -27.88 3.12
N ASP A 320 -17.46 -27.25 3.84
CA ASP A 320 -18.40 -26.28 3.24
C ASP A 320 -17.66 -24.99 2.81
N PRO A 321 -18.07 -24.33 1.71
CA PRO A 321 -17.47 -23.06 1.29
C PRO A 321 -17.74 -21.96 2.33
N VAL A 322 -16.67 -21.46 2.99
CA VAL A 322 -16.74 -20.35 3.95
C VAL A 322 -16.68 -19.02 3.21
N ASN A 323 -17.48 -18.04 3.65
CA ASN A 323 -17.55 -16.70 3.08
C ASN A 323 -16.28 -15.87 3.42
N MET A 324 -15.60 -15.34 2.40
CA MET A 324 -14.31 -14.62 2.48
C MET A 324 -14.44 -13.10 2.75
N ASP A 325 -15.66 -12.63 3.04
CA ASP A 325 -16.00 -11.21 3.23
C ASP A 325 -15.73 -10.68 4.65
N GLU A 326 -14.88 -11.34 5.46
CA GLU A 326 -14.54 -10.81 6.78
C GLU A 326 -13.90 -9.41 6.69
N PRO A 327 -14.36 -8.45 7.52
CA PRO A 327 -13.83 -7.09 7.52
C PRO A 327 -12.34 -7.10 7.87
N ASN A 328 -11.57 -6.34 7.10
CA ASN A 328 -10.13 -6.27 7.20
C ASN A 328 -9.68 -5.69 8.56
N VAL A 329 -9.18 -6.54 9.47
CA VAL A 329 -8.64 -6.10 10.77
C VAL A 329 -7.38 -5.23 10.61
N PHE A 330 -6.71 -5.28 9.45
CA PHE A 330 -5.52 -4.46 9.19
C PHE A 330 -5.82 -2.98 8.95
N GLN A 331 -7.05 -2.63 8.57
CA GLN A 331 -7.49 -1.23 8.57
C GLN A 331 -7.39 -0.63 9.96
N LYS A 332 -7.75 -1.36 11.03
CA LYS A 332 -7.64 -0.87 12.42
C LYS A 332 -6.20 -0.68 12.88
N SER A 333 -5.24 -1.44 12.34
CA SER A 333 -3.82 -1.24 12.62
C SER A 333 -3.26 -0.03 11.87
N ALA A 334 -3.71 0.20 10.63
CA ALA A 334 -3.42 1.41 9.87
C ALA A 334 -4.06 2.66 10.50
N GLU A 335 -5.28 2.53 11.06
CA GLU A 335 -5.98 3.56 11.84
C GLU A 335 -5.28 3.85 13.17
N LYS A 336 -4.82 2.83 13.91
CA LYS A 336 -4.00 3.07 15.12
C LYS A 336 -2.65 3.70 14.78
N ALA A 337 -2.04 3.31 13.66
CA ALA A 337 -0.80 3.91 13.19
C ALA A 337 -1.03 5.34 12.66
N SER A 338 -2.17 5.63 12.04
CA SER A 338 -2.55 6.99 11.64
C SER A 338 -2.91 7.85 12.86
N ASP A 339 -3.62 7.31 13.85
CA ASP A 339 -3.97 7.99 15.11
C ASP A 339 -2.71 8.34 15.92
N ALA A 340 -1.75 7.41 16.06
CA ALA A 340 -0.46 7.69 16.69
C ALA A 340 0.37 8.73 15.92
N ARG A 341 0.17 8.86 14.60
CA ARG A 341 0.78 9.89 13.76
C ARG A 341 0.03 11.23 13.83
N ILE A 342 -1.28 11.23 14.10
CA ILE A 342 -2.12 12.42 14.31
C ILE A 342 -1.79 13.07 15.67
N THR A 343 -1.51 12.29 16.71
CA THR A 343 -1.23 12.79 18.07
C THR A 343 0.20 13.28 18.28
N GLY A 344 1.11 13.05 17.33
CA GLY A 344 2.51 13.48 17.43
C GLY A 344 3.34 12.71 18.48
N GLU A 345 2.83 11.58 18.99
CA GLU A 345 3.56 10.73 19.94
C GLU A 345 4.57 9.85 19.22
N ASN A 346 5.65 10.46 18.73
CA ASN A 346 6.85 9.73 18.37
C ASN A 346 7.62 9.46 19.68
N GLN A 347 7.41 8.29 20.29
CA GLN A 347 8.25 7.82 21.38
C GLN A 347 9.65 7.51 20.84
N ASN A 348 10.49 8.54 20.79
CA ASN A 348 11.94 8.39 20.69
C ASN A 348 12.54 8.98 21.98
N PRO A 349 12.82 8.16 23.02
CA PRO A 349 13.38 8.66 24.28
C PRO A 349 14.88 9.04 24.19
N ASN A 350 15.49 9.10 22.99
CA ASN A 350 16.90 9.48 22.84
C ASN A 350 17.08 10.54 21.75
N LEU A 351 16.70 11.78 22.05
CA LEU A 351 17.26 13.01 21.46
C LEU A 351 16.91 14.20 22.37
N MET A 352 17.52 14.22 23.55
CA MET A 352 17.82 15.44 24.28
C MET A 352 19.32 15.46 24.53
N VAL A 353 20.08 16.11 23.65
CA VAL A 353 21.14 17.11 23.92
C VAL A 353 21.30 17.95 22.66
#